data_AF-A0A6D1ACQ6-F1
#
_entry.id   AF-A0A6D1ACQ6-F1
#
_cell.length_a   1.000
_cell.length_b   1.000
_cell.length_c   1.000
_cell.angle_alpha   90.00
_cell.angle_beta   90.00
_cell.angle_gamma   90.00
#
_symmetry.space_group_name_H-M   'P 1'
#
loop_
_entity.id
_entity.type
_entity.pdbx_description
1 polymer ?
#
loop_
_entity_poly.entity_id
_entity_poly.type
_entity_poly.pdbx_seq_one_letter_code
_entity_poly.pdbx_strand_id
1 'polypeptide(L)'
;HNGTVIGVEILSRENKDLLEDGIDMIVKVSIAVKRKIRVGDKMSGRHGNKGVVSVILPEEDMPHLEDGTPIDVMLNPQGVPSRMNIGQVLE
;
A
#
# COMPACT_ATOMS: atom_id res chain seq x y z
N HIS A 1 8.31 10.49 -10.91
CA HIS A 1 8.13 9.94 -9.55
C HIS A 1 8.19 11.12 -8.60
N ASN A 2 7.04 11.57 -8.08
CA ASN A 2 6.99 12.80 -7.28
C ASN A 2 6.92 12.41 -5.81
N GLY A 3 8.02 12.59 -5.10
CA GLY A 3 8.10 12.48 -3.65
C GLY A 3 8.45 13.83 -3.04
N THR A 4 8.19 14.00 -1.75
CA THR A 4 8.57 15.19 -0.99
C THR A 4 9.81 14.87 -0.16
N VAL A 5 10.81 15.76 -0.19
CA VAL A 5 11.95 15.67 0.73
C VAL A 5 11.44 15.96 2.13
N ILE A 6 11.57 14.99 3.03
CA ILE A 6 11.12 15.10 4.42
C ILE A 6 12.28 15.29 5.40
N GLY A 7 13.51 15.05 4.96
CA GLY A 7 14.69 15.23 5.79
C GLY A 7 15.97 15.17 4.98
N VAL A 8 16.96 15.93 5.44
CA VAL A 8 18.34 15.90 4.95
C VAL A 8 19.22 15.79 6.18
N GLU A 9 20.01 14.71 6.25
CA GLU A 9 21.00 14.47 7.30
C GLU A 9 22.38 14.57 6.64
N ILE A 10 23.22 15.46 7.16
CA ILE A 10 24.58 15.66 6.69
C ILE A 10 25.52 15.19 7.80
N LEU A 11 26.29 14.15 7.51
CA LEU A 11 27.36 13.65 8.37
C LEU A 11 28.68 14.10 7.78
N SER A 12 29.56 14.67 8.58
CA SER A 12 30.88 15.14 8.10
C SER A 12 32.00 14.83 9.07
N ARG A 13 33.19 14.61 8.51
CA ARG A 13 34.41 14.40 9.29
C ARG A 13 34.78 15.66 10.09
N GLU A 14 34.42 16.84 9.57
CA GLU A 14 34.55 18.13 10.28
C GLU A 14 33.67 18.19 11.54
N ASN A 15 32.46 17.62 11.49
CA ASN A 15 31.55 17.52 12.63
C ASN A 15 31.91 16.37 13.60
N LYS A 16 33.04 15.69 13.36
CA LYS A 16 33.52 14.51 14.12
C LYS A 16 32.55 13.32 14.05
N ASP A 17 31.76 13.22 12.98
CA ASP A 17 30.95 12.04 12.72
C ASP A 17 31.84 10.85 12.35
N LEU A 18 31.44 9.65 12.77
CA LEU A 18 32.13 8.41 12.40
C LEU A 18 31.81 8.07 10.94
N LEU A 19 32.82 8.17 10.08
CA LEU A 19 32.76 7.89 8.65
C LEU A 19 33.78 6.84 8.26
N GLU A 20 33.51 6.12 7.16
CA GLU A 20 34.48 5.20 6.56
C GLU A 20 35.73 5.95 6.09
N ASP A 21 36.84 5.24 5.99
CA ASP A 21 38.10 5.85 5.59
C ASP A 21 38.10 6.23 4.11
N GLY A 22 38.49 7.47 3.82
CA GLY A 22 38.38 8.08 2.48
C GLY A 22 37.04 8.78 2.21
N ILE A 23 36.10 8.79 3.16
CA ILE A 23 34.86 9.59 3.08
C ILE A 23 34.95 10.81 4.00
N ASP A 24 34.81 12.00 3.42
CA ASP A 24 34.82 13.27 4.16
C ASP A 24 33.43 13.73 4.59
N MET A 25 32.39 13.39 3.81
CA MET A 25 31.00 13.79 4.06
C MET A 25 29.99 12.83 3.43
N ILE A 26 28.87 12.58 4.11
CA ILE A 26 27.72 11.83 3.61
C ILE A 26 26.47 12.71 3.73
N VAL A 27 25.69 12.78 2.66
CA VAL A 27 24.38 13.45 2.66
C VAL A 27 23.29 12.40 2.43
N LYS A 28 22.48 12.13 3.46
CA LYS A 28 21.29 11.27 3.35
C LYS A 28 20.07 12.13 3.11
N VAL A 29 19.34 11.85 2.03
CA VAL A 29 18.10 12.54 1.69
C VAL A 29 16.93 11.57 1.81
N SER A 30 16.02 11.87 2.72
CA SER A 30 14.81 11.08 2.94
C SER A 30 13.68 11.62 2.08
N ILE A 31 13.17 10.80 1.16
CA ILE A 31 12.08 11.15 0.24
C ILE A 31 10.84 10.33 0.58
N ALA A 32 9.76 11.00 0.97
CA ALA A 32 8.47 10.36 1.21
C ALA A 32 7.59 10.40 -0.04
N VAL A 33 6.87 9.31 -0.31
CA VAL A 33 5.91 9.21 -1.40
C VAL A 33 4.59 8.66 -0.87
N LYS A 34 3.51 9.44 -0.96
CA LYS A 34 2.17 8.93 -0.66
C LYS A 34 1.64 8.16 -1.87
N ARG A 35 1.56 6.83 -1.74
CA ARG A 35 1.03 5.95 -2.79
C ARG A 35 -0.45 5.68 -2.55
N LYS A 36 -1.30 6.01 -3.53
CA LYS A 36 -2.69 5.57 -3.58
C LYS A 36 -2.76 4.14 -4.14
N ILE A 37 -3.85 3.43 -3.83
CA ILE A 37 -4.12 2.10 -4.40
C ILE A 37 -4.24 2.19 -5.93
N ARG A 38 -3.75 1.16 -6.62
CA ARG A 38 -3.72 1.07 -8.08
C ARG A 38 -4.09 -0.33 -8.54
N VAL A 39 -4.53 -0.43 -9.79
CA VAL A 39 -4.63 -1.72 -10.49
C VAL A 39 -3.28 -2.41 -10.44
N GLY A 40 -3.28 -3.69 -10.06
CA GLY A 40 -2.06 -4.46 -9.83
C GLY A 40 -1.60 -4.54 -8.37
N ASP A 41 -2.13 -3.70 -7.47
CA ASP A 41 -1.80 -3.80 -6.05
C ASP A 41 -2.40 -5.07 -5.45
N LYS A 42 -1.65 -5.72 -4.56
CA LYS A 42 -2.05 -6.97 -3.90
C LYS A 42 -2.75 -6.68 -2.58
N MET A 43 -3.92 -7.29 -2.39
CA MET A 43 -4.73 -7.20 -1.19
C MET A 43 -4.93 -8.58 -0.55
N SER A 44 -5.14 -8.63 0.77
CA SER A 44 -5.41 -9.86 1.51
C SER A 44 -6.31 -9.58 2.71
N GLY A 45 -7.27 -10.47 2.97
CA GLY A 45 -7.99 -10.52 4.23
C GLY A 45 -7.29 -11.38 5.29
N ARG A 46 -7.88 -11.44 6.49
CA ARG A 46 -7.36 -12.17 7.66
C ARG A 46 -7.47 -13.69 7.52
N HIS A 47 -8.38 -14.16 6.67
CA HIS A 47 -8.66 -15.57 6.42
C HIS A 47 -7.92 -16.14 5.20
N GLY A 48 -6.81 -15.50 4.80
CA GLY A 48 -5.95 -15.97 3.72
C GLY A 48 -6.52 -15.79 2.30
N ASN A 49 -7.70 -15.16 2.17
CA ASN A 49 -8.21 -14.69 0.88
C ASN A 49 -7.29 -13.59 0.35
N LYS A 50 -6.60 -13.89 -0.76
CA LYS A 50 -5.64 -13.00 -1.42
C LYS A 50 -6.09 -12.74 -2.86
N GLY A 51 -5.85 -11.53 -3.34
CA GLY A 51 -6.15 -11.11 -4.71
C GLY A 51 -5.33 -9.90 -5.13
N VAL A 52 -5.38 -9.59 -6.43
CA VAL A 52 -4.80 -8.38 -7.01
C VAL A 52 -5.94 -7.50 -7.50
N VAL A 53 -5.85 -6.18 -7.27
CA VAL A 53 -6.85 -5.21 -7.76
C VAL A 53 -6.90 -5.28 -9.28
N SER A 54 -8.01 -5.77 -9.82
CA SER A 54 -8.17 -6.03 -11.26
C SER A 54 -8.68 -4.79 -12.01
N VAL A 55 -9.57 -4.03 -11.38
CA VAL A 55 -10.14 -2.78 -11.91
C VAL A 55 -10.51 -1.88 -10.74
N ILE A 56 -10.46 -0.56 -10.95
CA ILE A 56 -10.98 0.45 -10.03
C ILE A 56 -12.12 1.14 -10.78
N LEU A 57 -13.34 0.96 -10.30
CA LEU A 57 -14.54 1.55 -10.91
C LEU A 57 -14.85 2.92 -10.28
N PRO A 58 -15.46 3.84 -11.04
CA PRO A 58 -16.15 5.00 -10.47
C PRO A 58 -17.26 4.57 -9.50
N GLU A 59 -17.61 5.44 -8.55
CA GLU A 59 -18.63 5.13 -7.53
C GLU A 59 -20.01 4.88 -8.15
N GLU A 60 -20.34 5.62 -9.21
CA GLU A 60 -21.61 5.51 -9.93
C GLU A 60 -21.82 4.16 -10.63
N ASP A 61 -20.73 3.46 -10.97
CA ASP A 61 -20.78 2.15 -11.64
C ASP A 61 -20.83 0.97 -10.64
N MET A 62 -20.62 1.24 -9.34
CA MET A 62 -20.66 0.20 -8.31
C MET A 62 -22.10 -0.24 -8.02
N PRO A 63 -22.32 -1.50 -7.61
CA PRO A 63 -23.60 -1.88 -7.01
C PRO A 63 -23.88 -1.04 -5.75
N HIS A 64 -25.14 -0.66 -5.56
CA HIS A 64 -25.59 0.15 -4.43
C HIS A 64 -26.52 -0.65 -3.52
N LEU A 65 -26.50 -0.33 -2.23
CA LEU A 65 -27.48 -0.80 -1.25
C LEU A 65 -28.84 -0.09 -1.45
N GLU A 66 -29.88 -0.57 -0.77
CA GLU A 66 -31.23 -0.01 -0.87
C GLU A 66 -31.31 1.48 -0.46
N ASP A 67 -30.40 1.93 0.40
CA ASP A 67 -30.28 3.32 0.82
C ASP A 67 -29.45 4.20 -0.14
N GLY A 68 -28.91 3.60 -1.22
CA GLY A 68 -28.07 4.27 -2.20
C GLY A 68 -26.58 4.33 -1.83
N THR A 69 -26.11 3.60 -0.82
CA THR A 69 -24.67 3.52 -0.51
C THR A 69 -23.95 2.58 -1.48
N PRO A 70 -22.88 2.99 -2.19
CA PRO A 70 -22.10 2.10 -3.06
C PRO A 70 -21.27 1.09 -2.26
N ILE A 71 -21.06 -0.10 -2.82
CA ILE A 71 -20.15 -1.10 -2.24
C ILE A 71 -18.69 -0.69 -2.43
N ASP A 72 -17.83 -0.90 -1.44
CA ASP A 72 -16.40 -0.56 -1.52
C ASP A 72 -15.56 -1.58 -2.33
N VAL A 73 -15.80 -2.88 -2.11
CA VAL A 73 -14.99 -3.97 -2.68
C VAL A 73 -15.88 -5.17 -3.04
N MET A 74 -15.69 -5.71 -4.24
CA MET A 74 -16.34 -6.95 -4.68
C MET A 74 -15.35 -8.12 -4.68
N LEU A 75 -15.70 -9.19 -3.98
CA LEU A 75 -14.93 -10.43 -3.94
C LEU A 75 -15.60 -11.52 -4.79
N ASN A 76 -14.80 -12.36 -5.43
CA ASN A 76 -15.33 -13.50 -6.19
C ASN A 76 -15.86 -14.59 -5.23
N PRO A 77 -17.16 -14.94 -5.27
CA PRO A 77 -17.74 -15.92 -4.36
C PRO A 77 -17.15 -17.33 -4.51
N GLN A 78 -16.64 -17.69 -5.70
CA GLN A 78 -16.05 -19.02 -5.96
C GLN A 78 -14.79 -19.29 -5.12
N GLY A 79 -14.13 -18.23 -4.65
CA GLY A 79 -12.91 -18.33 -3.83
C GLY A 79 -13.15 -18.80 -2.40
N VAL A 80 -14.40 -18.74 -1.90
CA VAL A 80 -14.76 -19.12 -0.54
C VAL A 80 -14.88 -20.64 -0.37
N PRO A 81 -15.74 -21.36 -1.12
CA PRO A 81 -15.91 -22.80 -0.94
C PRO A 81 -14.66 -23.58 -1.35
N SER A 82 -13.97 -23.16 -2.41
CA SER A 82 -12.77 -23.83 -2.90
C SER A 82 -11.61 -23.83 -1.91
N ARG A 83 -11.56 -22.85 -1.00
CA ARG A 83 -10.51 -22.71 0.02
C ARG A 83 -10.97 -23.08 1.41
N MET A 84 -12.25 -23.46 1.57
CA MET A 84 -12.88 -23.79 2.85
C MET A 84 -12.65 -22.72 3.93
N ASN A 85 -12.50 -21.45 3.54
CA ASN A 85 -12.18 -20.35 4.44
C ASN A 85 -13.44 -19.55 4.82
N ILE A 86 -14.47 -20.27 5.28
CA ILE A 86 -15.79 -19.74 5.63
C ILE A 86 -15.75 -18.61 6.67
N GLY A 87 -14.68 -18.55 7.47
CA GLY A 87 -14.47 -17.50 8.46
C GLY A 87 -14.58 -16.08 7.87
N GLN A 88 -14.23 -15.87 6.60
CA GLN A 88 -14.37 -14.55 5.96
C GLN A 88 -15.82 -14.09 5.76
N VAL A 89 -16.78 -15.01 5.79
CA VAL A 89 -18.22 -14.71 5.67
C VAL A 89 -18.85 -14.47 7.04
N LEU A 90 -18.23 -15.02 8.09
CA LEU A 90 -18.68 -14.87 9.48
C LEU A 90 -18.04 -13.68 10.20
N GLU A 91 -16.91 -13.18 9.68
CA GLU A 91 -16.28 -11.91 10.04
C GLU A 91 -17.15 -10.72 9.61
#